data_AF-A0A8T5R9K6-F1
#
_entry.id   AF-A0A8T5R9K6-F1
#
_cell.length_a   1.000
_cell.length_b   1.000
_cell.length_c   1.000
_cell.angle_alpha   90.00
_cell.angle_beta   90.00
_cell.angle_gamma   90.00
#
_symmetry.space_group_name_H-M   'P 1'
#
loop_
_entity.id
_entity.type
_entity.pdbx_description
1 polymer ?
#
loop_
_entity_poly.entity_id
_entity_poly.type
_entity_poly.pdbx_seq_one_letter_code
_entity_poly.pdbx_strand_id
1 'polypeptide(L)'
;MAGLTYTTAEFNTIVTMLGCLCATVQAATGAYAGYKKKKISLLKTNDVLFRSHRAFGGFATTLYFLGLFAGITGFIGAIFFGEPPFEILDFSFNFHVWPSFAIAVIVIWKTYLSYFRKPLIYKQCKWLGVATFIAWSYNWISSAFSYYLRTLPSNLQHPPPTYLLPIELLWLQIILPFIIGAVIGVFILRAADKKER
;
A
#
# COMPACT_ATOMS: atom_id res chain seq x y z
N MET A 1 18.02 -28.07 7.76
CA MET A 1 17.52 -26.79 8.29
C MET A 1 16.35 -26.35 7.42
N ALA A 2 15.12 -26.46 7.90
CA ALA A 2 13.94 -25.96 7.18
C ALA A 2 13.93 -24.43 7.29
N GLY A 3 14.67 -23.78 6.39
CA GLY A 3 14.68 -22.32 6.29
C GLY A 3 13.32 -21.84 5.80
N LEU A 4 12.81 -20.76 6.40
CA LEU A 4 11.69 -19.97 5.91
C LEU A 4 11.93 -19.64 4.43
N THR A 5 11.35 -20.41 3.52
CA THR A 5 11.50 -20.27 2.07
C THR A 5 10.33 -19.48 1.54
N TYR A 6 10.20 -18.22 1.96
CA TYR A 6 9.30 -17.30 1.27
C TYR A 6 10.01 -16.76 0.04
N THR A 7 9.31 -16.69 -1.09
CA THR A 7 9.88 -16.07 -2.28
C THR A 7 9.85 -14.56 -2.17
N THR A 8 10.81 -13.89 -2.81
CA THR A 8 10.84 -12.42 -2.90
C THR A 8 9.52 -11.85 -3.43
N ALA A 9 8.86 -12.57 -4.36
CA ALA A 9 7.56 -12.19 -4.89
C ALA A 9 6.46 -12.21 -3.82
N GLU A 10 6.33 -13.31 -3.06
CA GLU A 10 5.31 -13.40 -2.01
C GLU A 10 5.52 -12.36 -0.91
N PHE A 11 6.78 -12.15 -0.50
CA PHE A 11 7.12 -11.11 0.48
C PHE A 11 6.71 -9.70 0.01
N ASN A 12 7.01 -9.35 -1.24
CA ASN A 12 6.64 -8.05 -1.79
C ASN A 12 5.12 -7.87 -1.85
N THR A 13 4.37 -8.92 -2.18
CA THR A 13 2.91 -8.90 -2.14
C THR A 13 2.39 -8.69 -0.71
N ILE A 14 2.96 -9.37 0.30
CA ILE A 14 2.62 -9.17 1.72
C ILE A 14 2.92 -7.74 2.18
N VAL A 15 4.09 -7.20 1.86
CA VAL A 15 4.47 -5.82 2.19
C VAL A 15 3.48 -4.82 1.58
N THR A 16 3.05 -5.07 0.34
CA THR A 16 2.06 -4.22 -0.35
C THR A 16 0.69 -4.31 0.31
N MET A 17 0.27 -5.50 0.73
CA MET A 17 -0.97 -5.72 1.50
C MET A 17 -0.97 -4.92 2.81
N LEU A 18 0.10 -5.04 3.59
CA LEU A 18 0.25 -4.36 4.88
C LEU A 18 0.30 -2.84 4.69
N GLY A 19 0.96 -2.38 3.62
CA GLY A 19 0.98 -0.98 3.24
C GLY A 19 -0.41 -0.44 2.91
N CYS A 20 -1.20 -1.22 2.16
CA CYS A 20 -2.59 -0.88 1.82
C CYS A 20 -3.52 -0.86 3.05
N LEU A 21 -3.35 -1.79 3.99
CA LEU A 21 -4.04 -1.77 5.28
C LEU A 21 -3.75 -0.46 6.02
N CYS A 22 -2.47 -0.09 6.13
CA CYS A 22 -2.06 1.15 6.78
C CYS A 22 -2.62 2.39 6.06
N ALA A 23 -2.59 2.39 4.73
CA ALA A 23 -3.17 3.44 3.91
C ALA A 23 -4.68 3.57 4.12
N THR A 24 -5.39 2.45 4.31
CA THR A 24 -6.83 2.42 4.61
C THR A 24 -7.13 3.10 5.94
N VAL A 25 -6.36 2.81 7.00
CA VAL A 25 -6.52 3.50 8.29
C VAL A 25 -6.21 5.00 8.17
N GLN A 26 -5.15 5.36 7.43
CA GLN A 26 -4.83 6.75 7.16
C GLN A 26 -5.96 7.46 6.39
N ALA A 27 -6.56 6.80 5.40
CA ALA A 27 -7.66 7.32 4.63
C ALA A 27 -8.91 7.51 5.50
N ALA A 28 -9.25 6.53 6.35
CA ALA A 28 -10.39 6.62 7.26
C ALA A 28 -10.27 7.80 8.24
N THR A 29 -9.09 7.95 8.86
CA THR A 29 -8.81 9.08 9.79
C THR A 29 -8.82 10.43 9.08
N GLY A 30 -8.25 10.51 7.87
CA GLY A 30 -8.28 11.72 7.05
C GLY A 30 -9.69 12.07 6.58
N ALA A 31 -10.46 11.09 6.14
CA ALA A 31 -11.83 11.25 5.66
C ALA A 31 -12.77 11.72 6.79
N TYR A 32 -12.60 11.15 7.99
CA TYR A 32 -13.33 11.57 9.17
C TYR A 32 -13.12 13.05 9.49
N ALA A 33 -11.86 13.50 9.56
CA ALA A 33 -11.57 14.89 9.88
C ALA A 33 -11.99 15.85 8.75
N GLY A 34 -11.71 15.50 7.50
CA GLY A 34 -11.91 16.36 6.33
C GLY A 34 -13.35 16.44 5.82
N TYR A 35 -14.06 15.31 5.76
CA TYR A 35 -15.39 15.23 5.15
C TYR A 35 -16.51 15.07 6.18
N LYS A 36 -16.34 14.20 7.18
CA LYS A 36 -17.39 13.99 8.21
C LYS A 36 -17.48 15.15 9.20
N LYS A 37 -16.35 15.53 9.80
CA LYS A 37 -16.30 16.61 10.79
C LYS A 37 -16.08 17.99 10.17
N LYS A 38 -15.65 18.04 8.89
CA LYS A 38 -15.30 19.28 8.16
C LYS A 38 -14.30 20.17 8.92
N LYS A 39 -13.46 19.56 9.77
CA LYS A 39 -12.47 20.22 10.64
C LYS A 39 -11.13 19.51 10.47
N ILE A 40 -10.39 19.85 9.41
CA ILE A 40 -9.07 19.26 9.13
C ILE A 40 -8.08 19.48 10.29
N SER A 41 -8.25 20.55 11.08
CA SER A 41 -7.47 20.81 12.29
C SER A 41 -7.53 19.68 13.32
N LEU A 42 -8.58 18.84 13.31
CA LEU A 42 -8.68 17.66 14.19
C LEU A 42 -7.52 16.68 13.98
N LEU A 43 -6.93 16.62 12.79
CA LEU A 43 -5.71 15.85 12.54
C LEU A 43 -4.48 16.41 13.25
N LYS A 44 -4.58 17.54 13.95
CA LYS A 44 -3.50 18.13 14.76
C LYS A 44 -3.90 18.32 16.21
N THR A 45 -5.18 18.57 16.49
CA THR A 45 -5.66 18.91 17.84
C THR A 45 -6.19 17.70 18.61
N ASN A 46 -6.70 16.67 17.95
CA ASN A 46 -7.13 15.44 18.61
C ASN A 46 -5.97 14.44 18.61
N ASP A 47 -5.36 14.20 19.78
CA ASP A 47 -4.17 13.36 19.90
C ASP A 47 -4.34 11.95 19.35
N VAL A 48 -5.52 11.34 19.54
CA VAL A 48 -5.79 9.97 19.06
C VAL A 48 -5.80 9.96 17.54
N LEU A 49 -6.53 10.90 16.93
CA LEU A 49 -6.58 11.06 15.47
C LEU A 49 -5.21 11.41 14.90
N PHE A 50 -4.51 12.38 15.48
CA PHE A 50 -3.20 12.82 15.02
C PHE A 50 -2.17 11.70 15.05
N ARG A 51 -2.01 11.03 16.20
CA ARG A 51 -1.04 9.93 16.36
C ARG A 51 -1.36 8.79 15.42
N SER A 52 -2.62 8.39 15.32
CA SER A 52 -3.04 7.30 14.44
C SER A 52 -2.82 7.65 12.96
N HIS A 53 -3.31 8.81 12.51
CA HIS A 53 -3.15 9.26 11.13
C HIS A 53 -1.69 9.35 10.71
N ARG A 54 -0.83 9.84 11.61
CA ARG A 54 0.62 9.96 11.36
C ARG A 54 1.32 8.60 11.40
N ALA A 55 1.02 7.74 12.37
CA ALA A 55 1.65 6.44 12.51
C ALA A 55 1.34 5.53 11.32
N PHE A 56 0.06 5.33 11.01
CA PHE A 56 -0.36 4.52 9.87
C PHE A 56 0.08 5.12 8.53
N GLY A 57 0.10 6.45 8.42
CA GLY A 57 0.68 7.13 7.26
C GLY A 57 2.19 6.88 7.10
N GLY A 58 2.93 6.89 8.21
CA GLY A 58 4.36 6.57 8.24
C GLY A 58 4.63 5.13 7.84
N PHE A 59 3.92 4.17 8.46
CA PHE A 59 4.04 2.75 8.12
C PHE A 59 3.71 2.47 6.67
N ALA A 60 2.63 3.07 6.13
CA ALA A 60 2.33 2.96 4.71
C ALA A 60 3.54 3.43 3.88
N THR A 61 4.03 4.65 4.08
CA THR A 61 5.19 5.16 3.33
C THR A 61 6.44 4.28 3.47
N THR A 62 6.75 3.77 4.67
CA THR A 62 7.89 2.85 4.88
C THR A 62 7.72 1.55 4.10
N LEU A 63 6.55 0.92 4.19
CA LEU A 63 6.26 -0.32 3.45
C LEU A 63 6.27 -0.08 1.94
N TYR A 64 5.85 1.10 1.47
CA TYR A 64 5.99 1.48 0.07
C TYR A 64 7.45 1.46 -0.37
N PHE A 65 8.32 2.13 0.38
CA PHE A 65 9.73 2.20 0.01
C PHE A 65 10.44 0.85 0.09
N LEU A 66 10.03 -0.02 1.03
CA LEU A 66 10.52 -1.39 1.10
C LEU A 66 10.14 -2.17 -0.18
N GLY A 67 8.87 -2.13 -0.58
CA GLY A 67 8.41 -2.77 -1.82
C GLY A 67 9.02 -2.14 -3.08
N LEU A 68 9.16 -0.81 -3.12
CA LEU A 68 9.79 -0.09 -4.23
C LEU A 68 11.27 -0.46 -4.38
N PHE A 69 12.00 -0.58 -3.27
CA PHE A 69 13.40 -1.01 -3.30
C PHE A 69 13.54 -2.41 -3.89
N ALA A 70 12.72 -3.36 -3.44
CA ALA A 70 12.69 -4.72 -3.99
C ALA A 70 12.27 -4.74 -5.47
N GLY A 71 11.31 -3.91 -5.86
CA GLY A 71 10.86 -3.76 -7.25
C GLY A 71 11.93 -3.18 -8.18
N ILE A 72 12.61 -2.11 -7.77
CA ILE A 72 13.68 -1.47 -8.55
C ILE A 72 14.88 -2.41 -8.69
N THR A 73 15.30 -3.05 -7.60
CA THR A 73 16.42 -4.00 -7.64
C THR A 73 16.11 -5.20 -8.55
N GLY A 74 14.90 -5.75 -8.48
CA GLY A 74 14.45 -6.80 -9.40
C GLY A 74 14.36 -6.33 -10.86
N PHE A 75 13.89 -5.11 -11.11
CA PHE A 75 13.80 -4.54 -12.46
C PHE A 75 15.18 -4.30 -13.09
N ILE A 76 16.14 -3.76 -12.32
CA ILE A 76 17.54 -3.62 -12.73
C ILE A 76 18.14 -5.01 -12.98
N GLY A 77 17.89 -5.96 -12.06
CA GLY A 77 18.27 -7.36 -12.20
C GLY A 77 17.86 -7.96 -13.55
N ALA A 78 16.59 -7.82 -13.88
CA ALA A 78 15.99 -8.34 -15.09
C ALA A 78 16.58 -7.71 -16.37
N ILE A 79 16.81 -6.40 -16.38
CA ILE A 79 17.32 -5.69 -17.57
C ILE A 79 18.80 -5.99 -17.81
N PHE A 80 19.63 -6.00 -16.77
CA PHE A 80 21.08 -6.07 -16.93
C PHE A 80 21.65 -7.48 -16.82
N PHE A 81 20.99 -8.36 -16.07
CA PHE A 81 21.50 -9.71 -15.78
C PHE A 81 20.54 -10.81 -16.21
N GLY A 82 19.31 -10.48 -16.63
CA GLY A 82 18.29 -11.46 -16.98
C GLY A 82 17.71 -12.21 -15.77
N GLU A 83 17.95 -11.71 -14.55
CA GLU A 83 17.55 -12.36 -13.30
C GLU A 83 16.83 -11.37 -12.36
N PRO A 84 15.53 -11.56 -12.08
CA PRO A 84 14.63 -12.55 -12.69
C PRO A 84 14.38 -12.28 -14.19
N PRO A 85 13.88 -13.26 -14.96
CA PRO A 85 13.51 -13.09 -16.37
C PRO A 85 12.69 -11.83 -16.62
N PHE A 86 13.05 -11.09 -17.67
CA PHE A 86 12.34 -9.88 -18.07
C PHE A 86 11.11 -10.22 -18.92
N GLU A 87 9.97 -10.37 -18.27
CA GLU A 87 8.71 -10.86 -18.87
C GLU A 87 7.88 -9.74 -19.50
N ILE A 88 8.48 -8.90 -20.33
CA ILE A 88 7.78 -7.75 -20.94
C ILE A 88 6.59 -8.14 -21.84
N LEU A 89 6.51 -9.38 -22.30
CA LEU A 89 5.37 -9.88 -23.10
C LEU A 89 4.22 -10.42 -22.23
N ASP A 90 4.44 -10.61 -20.93
CA ASP A 90 3.44 -11.16 -20.02
C ASP A 90 2.46 -10.07 -19.53
N PHE A 91 1.16 -10.32 -19.63
CA PHE A 91 0.15 -9.36 -19.18
C PHE A 91 0.27 -9.06 -17.68
N SER A 92 0.52 -10.09 -16.86
CA SER A 92 0.64 -9.94 -15.41
C SER A 92 1.83 -9.07 -15.02
N PHE A 93 2.94 -9.12 -15.77
CA PHE A 93 4.07 -8.20 -15.64
C PHE A 93 3.61 -6.76 -15.87
N ASN A 94 3.05 -6.50 -17.05
CA ASN A 94 2.73 -5.17 -17.52
C ASN A 94 1.63 -4.50 -16.70
N PHE A 95 0.67 -5.27 -16.20
CA PHE A 95 -0.44 -4.78 -15.39
C PHE A 95 0.02 -4.20 -14.05
N HIS A 96 1.12 -4.70 -13.47
CA HIS A 96 1.61 -4.22 -12.18
C HIS A 96 2.82 -3.29 -12.34
N VAL A 97 3.82 -3.68 -13.14
CA VAL A 97 5.14 -3.02 -13.16
C VAL A 97 5.08 -1.62 -13.75
N TRP A 98 4.48 -1.42 -14.94
CA TRP A 98 4.47 -0.09 -15.57
C TRP A 98 3.65 0.94 -14.78
N PRO A 99 2.42 0.62 -14.33
CA PRO A 99 1.65 1.56 -13.52
C PRO A 99 2.31 1.86 -12.16
N SER A 100 3.11 0.94 -11.62
CA SER A 100 3.85 1.15 -10.37
C SER A 100 4.84 2.31 -10.46
N PHE A 101 5.42 2.61 -11.63
CA PHE A 101 6.27 3.80 -11.80
C PHE A 101 5.50 5.11 -11.65
N ALA A 102 4.30 5.20 -12.23
CA ALA A 102 3.43 6.37 -12.06
C ALA A 102 2.99 6.53 -10.59
N ILE A 103 2.68 5.41 -9.93
CA ILE A 103 2.36 5.38 -8.49
C ILE A 103 3.56 5.83 -7.65
N ALA A 104 4.78 5.45 -8.02
CA ALA A 104 5.99 5.87 -7.34
C ALA A 104 6.14 7.39 -7.35
N VAL A 105 5.87 8.02 -8.49
CA VAL A 105 5.85 9.50 -8.59
C VAL A 105 4.84 10.10 -7.61
N ILE A 106 3.61 9.57 -7.56
CA ILE A 106 2.56 10.06 -6.63
C ILE A 106 3.01 9.93 -5.17
N VAL A 107 3.53 8.77 -4.78
CA VAL A 107 3.92 8.49 -3.39
C VAL A 107 5.15 9.28 -2.98
N ILE A 108 6.18 9.35 -3.83
CA ILE A 108 7.39 10.16 -3.60
C ILE A 108 7.01 11.63 -3.48
N TRP A 109 6.17 12.13 -4.40
CA TRP A 109 5.74 13.53 -4.37
C TRP A 109 4.93 13.87 -3.11
N LYS A 110 3.97 13.02 -2.73
CA LYS A 110 3.21 13.16 -1.47
C LYS A 110 4.13 13.12 -0.26
N THR A 111 5.12 12.24 -0.25
CA THR A 111 6.11 12.14 0.82
C THR A 111 6.94 13.40 0.90
N TYR A 112 7.54 13.84 -0.21
CA TYR A 112 8.31 15.08 -0.29
C TYR A 112 7.54 16.29 0.23
N LEU A 113 6.31 16.50 -0.27
CA LEU A 113 5.46 17.60 0.18
C LEU A 113 5.12 17.49 1.67
N SER A 114 4.93 16.27 2.20
CA SER A 114 4.56 16.06 3.60
C SER A 114 5.68 16.42 4.58
N TYR A 115 6.94 16.17 4.18
CA TYR A 115 8.13 16.43 4.98
C TYR A 115 8.69 17.85 4.78
N PHE A 116 8.83 18.29 3.52
CA PHE A 116 9.56 19.53 3.21
C PHE A 116 8.66 20.73 2.91
N ARG A 117 7.43 20.51 2.42
CA ARG A 117 6.54 21.61 1.97
C ARG A 117 5.09 21.45 2.46
N LYS A 118 4.94 21.08 3.73
CA LYS A 118 3.65 20.72 4.35
C LYS A 118 2.51 21.73 4.14
N PRO A 119 2.73 23.06 4.13
CA PRO A 119 1.66 24.03 3.85
C PRO A 119 1.00 23.88 2.47
N LEU A 120 1.74 23.41 1.45
CA LEU A 120 1.22 23.24 0.09
C LEU A 120 0.15 22.16 0.02
N ILE A 121 0.27 21.10 0.82
CA ILE A 121 -0.71 20.01 0.87
C ILE A 121 -2.10 20.54 1.24
N TYR A 122 -2.17 21.41 2.24
CA TYR A 122 -3.45 21.93 2.74
C TYR A 122 -4.04 23.01 1.83
N LYS A 123 -3.19 23.78 1.13
CA LYS A 123 -3.63 24.91 0.29
C LYS A 123 -3.97 24.48 -1.14
N GLN A 124 -3.10 23.71 -1.78
CA GLN A 124 -3.13 23.45 -3.23
C GLN A 124 -3.34 21.96 -3.56
N CYS A 125 -2.82 21.04 -2.75
CA CYS A 125 -2.87 19.61 -3.05
C CYS A 125 -3.92 18.85 -2.21
N LYS A 126 -5.14 19.39 -2.10
CA LYS A 126 -6.21 18.84 -1.26
C LYS A 126 -6.61 17.40 -1.64
N TRP A 127 -6.48 17.05 -2.92
CA TRP A 127 -6.79 15.72 -3.45
C TRP A 127 -5.65 14.72 -3.34
N LEU A 128 -4.45 15.16 -2.93
CA LEU A 128 -3.27 14.30 -2.90
C LEU A 128 -3.41 13.13 -1.92
N GLY A 129 -4.14 13.32 -0.82
CA GLY A 129 -4.48 12.23 0.11
C GLY A 129 -5.33 11.15 -0.53
N VAL A 130 -6.39 11.54 -1.26
CA VAL A 130 -7.27 10.61 -1.99
C VAL A 130 -6.50 9.92 -3.12
N ALA A 131 -5.72 10.67 -3.89
CA ALA A 131 -4.89 10.12 -4.96
C ALA A 131 -3.88 9.09 -4.41
N THR A 132 -3.25 9.35 -3.26
CA THR A 132 -2.33 8.39 -2.62
C THR A 132 -3.05 7.12 -2.19
N PHE A 133 -4.28 7.23 -1.66
CA PHE A 133 -5.06 6.06 -1.26
C PHE A 133 -5.48 5.21 -2.47
N ILE A 134 -5.94 5.83 -3.55
CA ILE A 134 -6.25 5.14 -4.81
C ILE A 134 -5.01 4.46 -5.36
N ALA A 135 -3.87 5.15 -5.37
CA ALA A 135 -2.59 4.60 -5.80
C ALA A 135 -2.20 3.37 -4.98
N TRP A 136 -2.36 3.41 -3.66
CA TRP A 136 -2.15 2.24 -2.79
C TRP A 136 -3.10 1.08 -3.08
N SER A 137 -4.38 1.38 -3.28
CA SER A 137 -5.41 0.39 -3.57
C SER A 137 -5.10 -0.33 -4.88
N TYR A 138 -4.75 0.43 -5.92
CA TYR A 138 -4.31 -0.12 -7.18
C TYR A 138 -3.04 -0.95 -7.03
N ASN A 139 -2.02 -0.43 -6.34
CA ASN A 139 -0.74 -1.14 -6.19
C ASN A 139 -0.93 -2.49 -5.51
N TRP A 140 -1.79 -2.55 -4.50
CA TRP A 140 -2.17 -3.79 -3.84
C TRP A 140 -2.93 -4.74 -4.76
N ILE A 141 -4.02 -4.29 -5.37
CA ILE A 141 -4.86 -5.12 -6.24
C ILE A 141 -4.02 -5.67 -7.40
N SER A 142 -3.25 -4.81 -8.08
CA SER A 142 -2.39 -5.21 -9.19
C SER A 142 -1.27 -6.17 -8.76
N SER A 143 -0.64 -5.95 -7.60
CA SER A 143 0.36 -6.87 -7.05
C SER A 143 -0.23 -8.24 -6.75
N ALA A 144 -1.42 -8.30 -6.13
CA ALA A 144 -2.11 -9.54 -5.85
C ALA A 144 -2.44 -10.29 -7.14
N PHE A 145 -3.15 -9.66 -8.09
CA PHE A 145 -3.45 -10.29 -9.38
C PHE A 145 -2.18 -10.75 -10.10
N SER A 146 -1.15 -9.92 -10.12
CA SER A 146 0.12 -10.25 -10.77
C SER A 146 0.75 -11.51 -10.17
N TYR A 147 0.84 -11.56 -8.84
CA TYR A 147 1.36 -12.71 -8.09
C TYR A 147 0.60 -13.99 -8.40
N TYR A 148 -0.73 -14.02 -8.23
CA TYR A 148 -1.52 -15.25 -8.40
C TYR A 148 -1.62 -15.72 -9.85
N LEU A 149 -1.60 -14.83 -10.84
CA LEU A 149 -1.57 -15.25 -12.25
C LEU A 149 -0.24 -15.94 -12.59
N ARG A 150 0.85 -15.50 -11.97
CA ARG A 150 2.19 -16.06 -12.22
C ARG A 150 2.43 -17.38 -11.50
N THR A 151 1.61 -17.74 -10.52
CA THR A 151 1.65 -19.07 -9.90
C THR A 151 0.91 -20.13 -10.72
N LEU A 152 0.34 -19.77 -11.87
CA LEU A 152 -0.40 -20.67 -12.76
C LEU A 152 0.09 -20.59 -14.23
N PRO A 153 0.88 -21.56 -14.73
CA PRO A 153 1.43 -22.71 -14.00
C PRO A 153 2.55 -22.31 -13.06
N SER A 154 2.62 -22.99 -11.92
CA SER A 154 3.65 -22.73 -10.90
C SER A 154 5.05 -22.97 -11.46
N ASN A 155 5.99 -22.11 -11.07
CA ASN A 155 7.40 -22.26 -11.39
C ASN A 155 8.28 -21.91 -10.17
N LEU A 156 9.60 -22.02 -10.30
CA LEU A 156 10.53 -21.75 -9.18
C LEU A 156 10.51 -20.29 -8.70
N GLN A 157 10.19 -19.34 -9.59
CA GLN A 157 10.10 -17.92 -9.27
C GLN A 157 8.75 -17.55 -8.63
N HIS A 158 7.70 -18.27 -9.01
CA HIS A 158 6.33 -18.08 -8.58
C HIS A 158 5.72 -19.42 -8.12
N PRO A 159 6.21 -19.97 -6.99
CA PRO A 159 5.61 -21.14 -6.39
C PRO A 159 4.23 -20.79 -5.81
N PRO A 160 3.41 -21.79 -5.47
CA PRO A 160 2.12 -21.55 -4.84
C PRO A 160 2.30 -20.78 -3.52
N PRO A 161 1.30 -19.98 -3.13
CA PRO A 161 1.35 -19.20 -1.90
C PRO A 161 1.55 -20.10 -0.68
N THR A 162 2.45 -19.67 0.22
CA THR A 162 2.70 -20.33 1.51
C THR A 162 2.02 -19.59 2.66
N TYR A 163 1.99 -18.25 2.60
CA TYR A 163 1.44 -17.36 3.61
C TYR A 163 0.24 -16.57 3.12
N LEU A 164 0.19 -16.27 1.81
CA LEU A 164 -1.01 -15.73 1.19
C LEU A 164 -2.09 -16.82 1.12
N LEU A 165 -3.35 -16.39 1.02
CA LEU A 165 -4.46 -17.33 0.81
C LEU A 165 -4.27 -18.11 -0.50
N PRO A 166 -4.90 -19.28 -0.66
CA PRO A 166 -4.90 -19.99 -1.93
C PRO A 166 -5.72 -19.22 -2.98
N ILE A 167 -5.48 -19.47 -4.27
CA ILE A 167 -6.03 -18.64 -5.37
C ILE A 167 -7.57 -18.62 -5.40
N GLU A 168 -8.22 -19.69 -4.95
CA GLU A 168 -9.67 -19.80 -4.80
C GLU A 168 -10.25 -18.72 -3.87
N LEU A 169 -9.41 -18.18 -2.99
CA LEU A 169 -9.73 -17.12 -2.03
C LEU A 169 -9.09 -15.77 -2.41
N LEU A 170 -8.64 -15.58 -3.65
CA LEU A 170 -8.04 -14.32 -4.14
C LEU A 170 -8.90 -13.09 -3.82
N TRP A 171 -10.21 -13.18 -4.03
CA TRP A 171 -11.14 -12.08 -3.75
C TRP A 171 -11.12 -11.69 -2.27
N LEU A 172 -11.04 -12.68 -1.37
CA LEU A 172 -10.95 -12.46 0.06
C LEU A 172 -9.61 -11.83 0.42
N GLN A 173 -8.52 -12.33 -0.16
CA GLN A 173 -7.17 -11.76 -0.01
C GLN A 173 -7.19 -10.28 -0.37
N ILE A 174 -7.73 -9.92 -1.54
CA ILE A 174 -7.80 -8.54 -2.03
C ILE A 174 -8.56 -7.64 -1.06
N ILE A 175 -9.69 -8.10 -0.53
CA ILE A 175 -10.56 -7.28 0.32
C ILE A 175 -10.02 -7.14 1.76
N LEU A 176 -9.24 -8.11 2.22
CA LEU A 176 -8.74 -8.21 3.60
C LEU A 176 -8.09 -6.92 4.16
N PRO A 177 -7.11 -6.27 3.51
CA PRO A 177 -6.50 -5.05 4.05
C PRO A 177 -7.51 -3.90 4.20
N PHE A 178 -8.53 -3.83 3.34
CA PHE A 178 -9.56 -2.80 3.43
C PHE A 178 -10.50 -3.06 4.60
N ILE A 179 -10.94 -4.31 4.79
CA ILE A 179 -11.81 -4.67 5.93
C ILE A 179 -11.06 -4.45 7.25
N ILE A 180 -9.85 -5.00 7.39
CA ILE A 180 -9.08 -4.88 8.63
C ILE A 180 -8.75 -3.41 8.91
N GLY A 181 -8.30 -2.68 7.88
CA GLY A 181 -8.03 -1.25 8.00
C GLY A 181 -9.27 -0.44 8.39
N ALA A 182 -10.44 -0.76 7.84
CA ALA A 182 -11.70 -0.12 8.21
C ALA A 182 -12.11 -0.43 9.66
N VAL A 183 -11.98 -1.69 10.09
CA VAL A 183 -12.28 -2.10 11.49
C VAL A 183 -11.38 -1.36 12.47
N ILE A 184 -10.07 -1.35 12.24
CA ILE A 184 -9.10 -0.58 13.05
C ILE A 184 -9.48 0.91 13.05
N GLY A 185 -9.79 1.45 11.86
CA GLY A 185 -10.27 2.82 11.69
C GLY A 185 -11.49 3.12 12.55
N VAL A 186 -12.51 2.27 12.56
CA VAL A 186 -13.72 2.46 13.38
C VAL A 186 -13.38 2.58 14.87
N PHE A 187 -12.50 1.73 15.40
CA PHE A 187 -12.10 1.82 16.81
C PHE A 187 -11.37 3.13 17.12
N ILE A 188 -10.44 3.55 16.26
CA ILE A 188 -9.71 4.82 16.38
C ILE A 188 -10.70 6.00 16.35
N LEU A 189 -11.62 6.00 15.39
CA LEU A 189 -12.58 7.08 15.20
C LEU A 189 -13.56 7.18 16.37
N ARG A 190 -14.02 6.05 16.92
CA ARG A 190 -14.86 6.04 18.14
C ARG A 190 -14.10 6.61 19.34
N ALA A 191 -12.85 6.20 19.54
CA ALA A 191 -12.01 6.73 20.61
C ALA A 191 -11.75 8.24 20.45
N ALA A 192 -11.55 8.70 19.21
CA ALA A 192 -11.37 10.11 18.91
C ALA A 192 -12.64 10.95 19.14
N ASP A 193 -13.82 10.45 18.73
CA ASP A 193 -15.11 11.13 18.95
C ASP A 193 -15.41 11.28 20.45
N LYS A 194 -15.13 10.24 21.25
CA LYS A 194 -15.32 10.27 22.72
C LYS A 194 -14.48 11.34 23.41
N LYS A 195 -13.31 11.70 22.86
CA LYS A 195 -12.46 12.77 23.40
C LYS A 195 -12.82 14.17 22.91
N GLU A 196 -13.64 14.28 21.86
CA GLU A 196 -14.13 15.56 21.34
C GLU A 196 -15.40 16.04 22.06
N ARG A 197 -16.20 15.10 22.59
CA ARG A 197 -17.36 15.37 23.44
C ARG A 197 -16.92 15.61 24.88
#